data_AF-A0A5C3QH11-F1
#
_entry.id   AF-A0A5C3QH11-F1
#
_cell.length_a   1.000
_cell.length_b   1.000
_cell.length_c   1.000
_cell.angle_alpha   90.00
_cell.angle_beta   90.00
_cell.angle_gamma   90.00
#
_symmetry.space_group_name_H-M   'P 1'
#
loop_
_entity.id
_entity.type
_entity.pdbx_description
1 polymer ?
#
loop_
_entity_poly.entity_id
_entity_poly.type
_entity_poly.pdbx_seq_one_letter_code
_entity_poly.pdbx_strand_id
1 'polypeptide(L)' 'PEPIDQIDNSKGGVMLHELPHATSGTTDHICGCRAVQGISAAQKRDNADNYQCMALNVYRLFNC' A
#
# COMPACT_ATOMS: atom_id res chain seq x y z
N PRO A 1 -8.63 -17.11 -0.09
CA PRO A 1 -7.93 -15.84 -0.43
C PRO A 1 -6.97 -15.48 0.70
N GLU A 2 -5.67 -15.35 0.40
CA GLU A 2 -4.66 -14.99 1.39
C GLU A 2 -4.97 -13.61 2.04
N PRO A 3 -4.71 -13.42 3.33
CA PRO A 3 -4.73 -12.12 4.00
C PRO A 3 -3.96 -11.04 3.23
N ILE A 4 -4.45 -9.80 3.25
CA ILE A 4 -3.77 -8.67 2.57
C ILE A 4 -2.36 -8.43 3.14
N ASP A 5 -2.18 -8.73 4.43
CA ASP A 5 -0.90 -8.68 5.14
C ASP A 5 0.10 -9.78 4.70
N GLN A 6 -0.27 -10.65 3.76
CA GLN A 6 0.59 -11.70 3.21
C GLN A 6 0.95 -11.48 1.73
N ILE A 7 0.40 -10.44 1.09
CA ILE A 7 0.65 -10.11 -0.33
C ILE A 7 1.40 -8.79 -0.53
N ASP A 8 1.57 -8.00 0.53
CA ASP A 8 2.36 -6.77 0.58
C ASP A 8 3.84 -6.98 0.25
N ASN A 9 4.41 -8.12 0.63
CA ASN A 9 5.82 -8.46 0.36
C ASN A 9 6.09 -9.10 -1.01
N SER A 10 5.11 -9.07 -1.92
CA SER A 10 5.30 -9.54 -3.29
C SER A 10 6.12 -8.54 -4.11
N LYS A 11 6.80 -8.97 -5.18
CA LYS A 11 7.50 -8.05 -6.10
C LYS A 11 6.54 -6.99 -6.68
N GLY A 12 5.29 -7.37 -6.96
CA GLY A 12 4.26 -6.44 -7.41
C GLY A 12 3.89 -5.43 -6.31
N GLY A 13 3.77 -5.89 -5.06
CA GLY A 13 3.58 -5.03 -3.88
C GLY A 13 4.69 -3.98 -3.77
N VAL A 14 5.95 -4.42 -3.75
CA VAL A 14 7.11 -3.51 -3.68
C VAL A 14 7.08 -2.47 -4.80
N MET A 15 6.77 -2.87 -6.05
CA MET A 15 6.66 -1.90 -7.14
C MET A 15 5.52 -0.88 -6.92
N LEU A 16 4.40 -1.31 -6.33
CA LEU A 16 3.28 -0.44 -5.98
C LEU A 16 3.55 0.46 -4.78
N HIS A 17 4.48 0.08 -3.90
CA HIS A 17 5.00 0.92 -2.82
C HIS A 17 5.98 1.98 -3.36
N GLU A 18 6.92 1.58 -4.19
CA GLU A 18 8.00 2.48 -4.67
C GLU A 18 7.51 3.49 -5.72
N LEU A 19 6.49 3.15 -6.52
CA LEU A 19 5.98 4.03 -7.57
C LEU A 19 5.44 5.38 -7.03
N PRO A 20 4.65 5.42 -5.94
CA PRO A 20 4.27 6.65 -5.24
C PRO A 20 5.45 7.52 -4.77
N HIS A 21 6.57 6.94 -4.33
CA HIS A 21 7.76 7.73 -3.98
C HIS A 21 8.27 8.51 -5.20
N ALA A 22 8.40 7.82 -6.34
CA ALA A 22 8.92 8.42 -7.57
C ALA A 22 7.97 9.43 -8.22
N THR A 23 6.66 9.24 -8.08
CA THR A 23 5.66 10.03 -8.82
C THR A 23 5.00 11.13 -8.00
N SER A 24 4.85 10.92 -6.70
CA SER A 24 4.07 11.79 -5.82
C SER A 24 4.85 12.22 -4.57
N GLY A 25 6.08 11.74 -4.37
CA GLY A 25 6.92 12.13 -3.24
C GLY A 25 6.40 11.65 -1.89
N THR A 26 5.71 10.49 -1.86
CA THR A 26 5.28 9.87 -0.60
C THR A 26 6.47 9.52 0.28
N THR A 27 6.20 9.17 1.54
CA THR A 27 7.19 8.75 2.53
C THR A 27 6.76 7.44 3.20
N ASP A 28 7.62 6.89 4.05
CA ASP A 28 7.35 5.66 4.82
C ASP A 28 7.03 5.99 6.26
N HIS A 29 5.85 6.58 6.49
CA HIS A 29 5.39 6.88 7.84
C HIS A 29 5.14 5.61 8.65
N ILE A 30 4.54 4.59 8.02
CA ILE A 30 4.24 3.31 8.65
C ILE A 30 4.16 2.20 7.61
N CYS A 31 4.52 0.98 8.01
CA CYS A 31 4.54 -0.19 7.14
C CYS A 31 3.43 -1.20 7.49
N GLY A 32 2.85 -1.83 6.46
CA GLY A 32 1.87 -2.91 6.53
C GLY A 32 0.41 -2.45 6.46
N CYS A 33 -0.43 -3.26 5.81
CA CYS A 33 -1.82 -2.90 5.51
C CYS A 33 -2.71 -2.72 6.74
N ARG A 34 -2.49 -3.48 7.82
CA ARG A 34 -3.16 -3.24 9.10
C ARG A 34 -2.76 -1.91 9.72
N ALA A 35 -1.49 -1.52 9.62
CA ALA A 35 -0.96 -0.34 10.31
C ALA A 35 -1.42 0.95 9.63
N VAL A 36 -1.42 0.99 8.29
CA VAL A 36 -1.88 2.16 7.52
C VAL A 36 -3.37 2.47 7.73
N GLN A 37 -4.19 1.52 8.18
CA GLN A 37 -5.61 1.78 8.47
C GLN A 37 -5.80 2.76 9.65
N GLY A 38 -4.87 2.75 10.61
CA GLY A 38 -4.94 3.55 11.84
C GLY A 38 -4.39 4.97 11.75
N ILE A 39 -3.75 5.35 10.63
CA ILE A 39 -3.15 6.69 10.49
C ILE A 39 -4.16 7.72 9.94
N SER A 40 -3.85 9.00 10.13
CA SER A 40 -4.70 10.10 9.68
C SER A 40 -4.87 10.13 8.16
N ALA A 41 -5.92 10.79 7.67
CA ALA A 41 -6.13 10.95 6.23
C ALA A 41 -4.99 11.69 5.52
N ALA A 42 -4.33 12.64 6.20
CA ALA A 42 -3.14 13.31 5.67
C ALA A 42 -1.97 12.33 5.54
N GLN A 43 -1.68 11.56 6.59
CA GLN A 43 -0.62 10.55 6.54
C GLN A 43 -0.92 9.45 5.52
N LYS A 44 -2.18 9.07 5.31
CA LYS A 44 -2.57 8.10 4.26
C LYS A 44 -2.22 8.59 2.86
N ARG A 45 -2.32 9.90 2.59
CA ARG A 45 -1.93 10.49 1.31
C ARG A 45 -0.42 10.52 1.12
N ASP A 46 0.32 10.70 2.21
CA ASP A 46 1.78 10.79 2.18
C ASP A 46 2.49 9.46 2.49
N ASN A 47 1.78 8.31 2.54
CA ASN A 47 2.36 7.01 2.89
C ASN A 47 2.33 6.01 1.72
N ALA A 48 3.51 5.57 1.27
CA ALA A 48 3.66 4.63 0.14
C ALA A 48 2.87 3.33 0.33
N ASP A 49 2.96 2.72 1.50
CA ASP A 49 2.26 1.48 1.82
C ASP A 49 0.72 1.60 1.76
N ASN A 50 0.17 2.81 1.93
CA ASN A 50 -1.28 2.99 1.80
C ASN A 50 -1.74 2.80 0.33
N TYR A 51 -0.93 3.22 -0.64
CA TYR A 51 -1.17 3.00 -2.07
C TYR A 51 -1.01 1.53 -2.45
N GLN A 52 0.06 0.89 -1.97
CA GLN A 52 0.28 -0.54 -2.14
C GLN A 52 -0.95 -1.34 -1.66
N CYS A 53 -1.40 -1.09 -0.42
CA CYS A 53 -2.52 -1.81 0.17
C CYS A 53 -3.84 -1.54 -0.55
N MET A 54 -4.07 -0.31 -1.05
CA MET A 54 -5.23 -0.03 -1.89
C MET A 54 -5.19 -0.87 -3.17
N ALA A 55 -4.09 -0.82 -3.92
CA ALA A 55 -3.96 -1.51 -5.19
C ALA A 55 -4.09 -3.03 -5.04
N LEU A 56 -3.47 -3.62 -4.02
CA LEU A 56 -3.58 -5.05 -3.72
C LEU A 56 -5.01 -5.44 -3.30
N ASN A 57 -5.73 -4.58 -2.58
CA ASN A 57 -7.12 -4.83 -2.25
C ASN A 57 -8.02 -4.78 -3.50
N VAL A 58 -7.79 -3.83 -4.41
CA VAL A 58 -8.50 -3.75 -5.70
C VAL A 58 -8.22 -4.99 -6.54
N TYR A 59 -6.95 -5.39 -6.70
CA TYR A 59 -6.59 -6.62 -7.40
C TYR A 59 -7.27 -7.85 -6.79
N ARG A 60 -7.31 -7.96 -5.46
CA ARG A 60 -7.99 -9.07 -4.78
C ARG A 60 -9.50 -9.10 -5.03
N LEU A 61 -10.16 -7.94 -5.09
CA LEU A 61 -11.61 -7.85 -5.26
C LEU A 61 -12.04 -8.04 -6.71
N PHE A 62 -11.22 -7.61 -7.67
CA PHE A 62 -11.62 -7.50 -9.08
C PHE A 62 -10.72 -8.29 -10.05
N ASN A 63 -9.60 -8.84 -9.58
CA ASN A 63 -8.58 -9.52 -10.39
C ASN A 63 -8.10 -8.66 -11.58
N CYS A 64 -7.89 -7.36 -11.31
CA CYS A 64 -7.49 -6.33 -12.25
C CYS A 64 -6.08 -5.83 -11.95
#